data_AF-A0A0R2K2P8-F1
#
_entry.id   AF-A0A0R2K2P8-F1
#
_cell.length_a   1.000
_cell.length_b   1.000
_cell.length_c   1.000
_cell.angle_alpha   90.00
_cell.angle_beta   90.00
_cell.angle_gamma   90.00
#
_symmetry.space_group_name_H-M   'P 1'
#
loop_
_entity.id
_entity.type
_entity.pdbx_description
1 polymer ?
#
loop_
_entity_poly.entity_id
_entity_poly.type
_entity_poly.pdbx_seq_one_letter_code
_entity_poly.pdbx_strand_id
1 'polypeptide(L)'
;MAWQSENETGKHQVTEVEKLSALDAYHKYKDQVDYIIMSWSPDGVPVDNELLKEIRKDGNQVKLLVIGEKDGATGSKEFWHNAEFSKDAKIDKLNQYYPQFDLIKDQVYLVK
;
A
#
# COMPACT_ATOMS: atom_id res chain seq x y z
N MET A 1 0.73 7.59 21.24
CA MET A 1 1.84 6.89 21.95
C MET A 1 1.45 5.53 22.53
N ALA A 2 0.15 5.22 22.79
CA ALA A 2 -0.25 3.93 23.37
C ALA A 2 -0.07 2.69 22.46
N TRP A 3 -0.12 2.86 21.13
CA TRP A 3 -0.04 1.75 20.17
C TRP A 3 1.35 1.10 20.03
N GLN A 4 2.42 1.79 20.44
CA GLN A 4 3.78 1.23 20.33
C GLN A 4 4.03 0.09 21.32
N SER A 5 3.38 0.10 22.48
CA SER A 5 3.52 -0.94 23.51
C SER A 5 2.68 -2.19 23.25
N GLU A 6 1.63 -2.09 22.42
CA GLU A 6 0.68 -3.16 22.11
C GLU A 6 0.97 -3.88 20.78
N ASN A 7 2.16 -3.67 20.20
CA ASN A 7 2.55 -4.33 18.94
C ASN A 7 3.08 -5.75 19.17
N GLU A 8 2.20 -6.70 19.44
CA GLU A 8 2.56 -8.12 19.59
C GLU A 8 3.08 -8.72 18.27
N THR A 9 2.56 -8.30 17.11
CA THR A 9 3.04 -8.75 15.80
C THR A 9 4.48 -8.33 15.52
N GLY A 10 4.90 -7.16 16.05
CA GLY A 10 6.28 -6.70 16.00
C GLY A 10 7.22 -7.51 16.91
N LYS A 11 6.69 -8.18 17.95
CA LYS A 11 7.45 -9.06 18.86
C LYS A 11 7.59 -10.49 18.31
N HIS A 12 6.61 -10.95 17.53
CA HIS A 12 6.59 -12.29 16.93
C HIS A 12 6.34 -12.21 15.42
N GLN A 13 7.38 -11.85 14.68
CA GLN A 13 7.30 -11.72 13.22
C GLN A 13 7.12 -13.11 12.57
N VAL A 14 6.17 -13.22 11.66
CA VAL A 14 5.91 -14.46 10.87
C VAL A 14 6.95 -14.69 9.77
N THR A 15 7.72 -13.65 9.43
CA THR A 15 8.79 -13.62 8.43
C THR A 15 9.82 -12.58 8.84
N GLU A 16 10.99 -12.58 8.21
CA GLU A 16 11.97 -11.52 8.39
C GLU A 16 11.39 -10.16 7.96
N VAL A 17 11.52 -9.15 8.84
CA VAL A 17 11.10 -7.78 8.57
C VAL A 17 12.32 -6.87 8.61
N GLU A 18 12.62 -6.24 7.49
CA GLU A 18 13.66 -5.22 7.39
C GLU A 18 13.07 -3.82 7.57
N LYS A 19 13.70 -3.00 8.42
CA LYS A 19 13.27 -1.62 8.64
C LYS A 19 13.83 -0.71 7.55
N LEU A 20 13.03 -0.45 6.53
CA LEU A 20 13.35 0.46 5.42
C LEU A 20 12.27 1.53 5.24
N SER A 21 12.65 2.66 4.65
CA SER A 21 11.66 3.59 4.08
C SER A 21 11.02 2.96 2.83
N ALA A 22 9.87 3.47 2.39
CA ALA A 22 9.20 2.98 1.19
C ALA A 22 10.11 3.10 -0.06
N LEU A 23 10.83 4.21 -0.20
CA LEU A 23 11.73 4.45 -1.33
C LEU A 23 12.99 3.57 -1.25
N ASP A 24 13.57 3.38 -0.07
CA ASP A 24 14.73 2.49 0.09
C ASP A 24 14.35 1.04 -0.23
N ALA A 25 13.19 0.58 0.25
CA ALA A 25 12.67 -0.75 -0.06
C ALA A 25 12.40 -0.91 -1.57
N TYR A 26 11.77 0.10 -2.19
CA TYR A 26 11.54 0.11 -3.63
C TYR A 26 12.86 0.01 -4.40
N HIS A 27 13.83 0.89 -4.17
CA HIS A 27 15.11 0.86 -4.88
C HIS A 27 15.88 -0.43 -4.67
N LYS A 28 15.79 -1.04 -3.49
CA LYS A 28 16.46 -2.31 -3.18
C LYS A 28 15.82 -3.52 -3.88
N TYR A 29 14.50 -3.56 -3.96
CA TYR A 29 13.76 -4.78 -4.33
C TYR A 29 13.00 -4.70 -5.66
N LYS A 30 12.86 -3.52 -6.28
CA LYS A 30 12.03 -3.31 -7.50
C LYS A 30 12.34 -4.25 -8.67
N ASP A 31 13.57 -4.74 -8.79
CA ASP A 31 13.99 -5.64 -9.87
C ASP A 31 13.87 -7.13 -9.50
N GLN A 32 13.43 -7.42 -8.28
CA GLN A 32 13.31 -8.76 -7.70
C GLN A 32 11.85 -9.17 -7.46
N VAL A 33 10.90 -8.25 -7.66
CA VAL A 33 9.49 -8.44 -7.31
C VAL A 33 8.57 -8.03 -8.45
N ASP A 34 7.51 -8.81 -8.65
CA ASP A 34 6.43 -8.47 -9.59
C ASP A 34 5.39 -7.52 -8.96
N TYR A 35 5.31 -7.52 -7.62
CA TYR A 35 4.27 -6.82 -6.87
C TYR A 35 4.84 -6.12 -5.63
N ILE A 36 4.33 -4.92 -5.37
CA ILE A 36 4.48 -4.20 -4.11
C ILE A 36 3.08 -4.10 -3.48
N ILE A 37 2.98 -4.44 -2.20
CA ILE A 37 1.74 -4.30 -1.44
C ILE A 37 1.93 -3.16 -0.44
N MET A 38 1.13 -2.11 -0.58
CA MET A 38 1.06 -0.98 0.34
C MET A 38 -0.26 -1.07 1.11
N SER A 39 -0.17 -1.26 2.43
CA SER A 39 -1.34 -1.37 3.30
C SER A 39 -1.36 -0.18 4.26
N TRP A 40 -2.46 0.57 4.28
CA TRP A 40 -2.71 1.65 5.23
C TRP A 40 -1.53 2.64 5.32
N SER A 41 -1.13 3.18 4.17
CA SER A 41 -0.23 4.33 4.16
C SER A 41 -0.79 5.41 5.10
N PRO A 42 0.03 6.08 5.92
CA PRO A 42 -0.46 7.07 6.86
C PRO A 42 -1.17 8.22 6.14
N ASP A 43 -2.36 8.61 6.61
CA ASP A 43 -3.04 9.80 6.11
C ASP A 43 -2.16 11.05 6.34
N GLY A 44 -2.17 11.95 5.36
CA GLY A 44 -1.43 13.21 5.39
C GLY A 44 0.09 13.12 5.21
N VAL A 45 0.66 11.92 5.05
CA VAL A 45 2.09 11.73 4.78
C VAL A 45 2.28 11.41 3.30
N PRO A 46 3.11 12.16 2.54
CA PRO A 46 3.20 12.04 1.08
C PRO A 46 3.94 10.80 0.57
N VAL A 47 4.34 9.88 1.46
CA VAL A 47 5.20 8.73 1.17
C VAL A 47 4.61 7.81 0.08
N ASP A 48 3.29 7.66 0.06
CA ASP A 48 2.58 6.88 -0.97
C ASP A 48 2.67 7.51 -2.36
N ASN A 49 2.46 8.81 -2.44
CA ASN A 49 2.53 9.56 -3.67
C ASN A 49 3.97 9.69 -4.18
N GLU A 50 4.95 9.83 -3.28
CA GLU A 50 6.38 9.77 -3.61
C GLU A 50 6.74 8.40 -4.20
N LEU A 51 6.30 7.31 -3.56
CA LEU A 51 6.50 5.95 -4.08
C LEU A 51 5.85 5.77 -5.46
N LEU A 52 4.60 6.22 -5.63
CA LEU A 52 3.90 6.15 -6.92
C LEU A 52 4.65 6.90 -8.02
N LYS A 53 5.15 8.10 -7.73
CA LYS A 53 5.94 8.90 -8.67
C LYS A 53 7.25 8.19 -9.04
N GLU A 54 7.93 7.60 -8.08
CA GLU A 54 9.21 6.90 -8.34
C GLU A 54 9.00 5.62 -9.17
N ILE A 55 7.95 4.84 -8.88
CA ILE A 55 7.56 3.66 -9.70
C ILE A 55 7.34 4.06 -11.16
N ARG A 56 6.55 5.12 -11.39
CA ARG A 56 6.23 5.60 -12.74
C ARG A 56 7.45 6.18 -13.47
N LYS A 57 8.30 6.91 -12.75
CA LYS A 57 9.53 7.50 -13.29
C LYS A 57 10.53 6.44 -13.75
N ASP A 58 10.66 5.35 -13.01
CA ASP A 58 11.53 4.24 -13.37
C ASP A 58 11.03 3.44 -14.58
N GLY A 59 9.73 3.54 -14.90
CA GLY A 59 9.12 2.75 -15.97
C GLY A 59 9.11 1.24 -15.68
N ASN A 60 9.27 0.85 -14.41
CA ASN A 60 9.28 -0.55 -14.00
C ASN A 60 7.85 -1.14 -14.14
N GLN A 61 7.77 -2.44 -14.47
CA GLN A 61 6.50 -3.16 -14.62
C GLN A 61 5.94 -3.68 -13.28
N VAL A 62 6.60 -3.39 -12.16
CA VAL A 62 6.12 -3.75 -10.84
C VAL A 62 4.70 -3.20 -10.61
N LYS A 63 3.83 -4.07 -10.10
CA LYS A 63 2.43 -3.73 -9.85
C LYS A 63 2.25 -3.26 -8.42
N LEU A 64 1.64 -2.10 -8.25
CA LEU A 64 1.30 -1.57 -6.93
C LEU A 64 -0.11 -2.03 -6.53
N LEU A 65 -0.19 -2.88 -5.51
CA LEU A 65 -1.43 -3.24 -4.82
C LEU A 65 -1.59 -2.37 -3.59
N VAL A 66 -2.74 -1.71 -3.46
CA VAL A 66 -3.03 -0.78 -2.37
C VAL A 66 -4.19 -1.33 -1.57
N ILE A 67 -4.01 -1.44 -0.26
CA ILE A 67 -5.09 -1.76 0.68
C ILE A 67 -5.37 -0.50 1.48
N GLY A 68 -6.55 0.08 1.27
CA GLY A 68 -6.98 1.29 1.97
C GLY A 68 -8.34 1.80 1.52
N GLU A 69 -8.71 2.97 2.02
CA GLU A 69 -9.96 3.67 1.76
C GLU A 69 -9.68 4.91 0.90
N LYS A 70 -10.15 4.88 -0.35
CA LYS A 70 -10.03 6.02 -1.26
C LYS A 70 -10.83 7.21 -0.72
N ASP A 71 -10.16 8.37 -0.64
CA ASP A 71 -10.74 9.62 -0.11
C ASP A 71 -11.23 9.51 1.35
N GLY A 72 -10.69 8.54 2.10
CA GLY A 72 -11.04 8.24 3.48
C GLY A 72 -9.87 8.36 4.45
N ALA A 73 -9.74 7.40 5.37
CA ALA A 73 -8.81 7.47 6.50
C ALA A 73 -7.38 6.97 6.22
N THR A 74 -7.09 6.52 5.00
CA THR A 74 -5.77 5.96 4.63
C THR A 74 -5.18 6.70 3.46
N GLY A 75 -3.87 6.83 3.40
CA GLY A 75 -3.12 7.42 2.30
C GLY A 75 -3.32 8.92 2.12
N SER A 76 -2.41 9.57 1.41
CA SER A 76 -2.50 11.00 1.14
C SER A 76 -3.56 11.31 0.08
N LYS A 77 -4.19 12.49 0.20
CA LYS A 77 -5.10 13.00 -0.85
C LYS A 77 -4.42 13.11 -2.21
N GLU A 78 -3.13 13.48 -2.22
CA GLU A 78 -2.36 13.59 -3.45
C GLU A 78 -2.19 12.22 -4.12
N PHE A 79 -1.93 11.17 -3.34
CA PHE A 79 -1.88 9.80 -3.85
C PHE A 79 -3.20 9.39 -4.49
N TRP A 80 -4.33 9.53 -3.77
CA TRP A 80 -5.64 9.13 -4.30
C TRP A 80 -6.07 9.91 -5.54
N HIS A 81 -5.64 11.17 -5.64
CA HIS A 81 -5.86 12.01 -6.81
C HIS A 81 -5.02 11.54 -8.02
N ASN A 82 -3.76 11.17 -7.79
CA ASN A 82 -2.80 10.81 -8.84
C ASN A 82 -2.85 9.32 -9.23
N ALA A 83 -3.43 8.46 -8.39
CA ALA A 83 -3.51 7.03 -8.60
C ALA A 83 -4.42 6.68 -9.78
N GLU A 84 -3.90 5.90 -10.73
CA GLU A 84 -4.67 5.38 -11.85
C GLU A 84 -5.05 3.93 -11.58
N PHE A 85 -6.35 3.64 -11.47
CA PHE A 85 -6.84 2.33 -11.09
C PHE A 85 -7.02 1.42 -12.30
N SER A 86 -6.43 0.22 -12.24
CA SER A 86 -6.67 -0.85 -13.20
C SER A 86 -8.00 -1.54 -12.91
N LYS A 87 -8.79 -1.80 -13.96
CA LYS A 87 -9.91 -2.74 -13.87
C LYS A 87 -9.35 -4.16 -13.99
N ASP A 88 -9.53 -4.96 -12.94
CA ASP A 88 -9.06 -6.35 -12.92
C ASP A 88 -10.09 -7.21 -12.17
N ALA A 89 -10.64 -8.22 -12.85
CA ALA A 89 -11.67 -9.10 -12.30
C ALA A 89 -11.19 -9.90 -11.08
N LYS A 90 -9.87 -10.11 -10.93
CA LYS A 90 -9.30 -10.76 -9.75
C LYS A 90 -9.34 -9.83 -8.54
N ILE A 91 -9.15 -8.53 -8.75
CA ILE A 91 -9.28 -7.50 -7.69
C ILE A 91 -10.75 -7.38 -7.29
N ASP A 92 -11.66 -7.35 -8.25
CA ASP A 92 -13.11 -7.35 -7.95
C ASP A 92 -13.50 -8.58 -7.13
N LYS A 93 -13.02 -9.77 -7.51
CA LYS A 93 -13.25 -11.00 -6.75
C LYS A 93 -12.62 -10.94 -5.35
N LEU A 94 -11.41 -10.42 -5.21
CA LEU A 94 -10.75 -10.29 -3.91
C LEU A 94 -11.56 -9.38 -2.97
N ASN A 95 -12.06 -8.25 -3.47
CA ASN A 95 -12.87 -7.32 -2.70
C ASN A 95 -14.23 -7.90 -2.26
N GLN A 96 -14.74 -8.95 -2.91
CA GLN A 96 -15.93 -9.68 -2.43
C GLN A 96 -15.65 -10.48 -1.15
N TYR A 97 -14.39 -10.90 -0.95
CA TYR A 97 -13.95 -11.67 0.22
C TYR A 97 -13.18 -10.83 1.25
N TYR A 98 -12.96 -9.55 0.97
CA TYR A 98 -12.31 -8.60 1.87
C TYR A 98 -13.39 -7.71 2.51
N PRO A 99 -14.00 -8.15 3.63
CA PRO A 99 -15.12 -7.42 4.23
C PRO A 99 -14.65 -6.10 4.82
N GLN A 100 -15.54 -5.11 4.78
CA GLN A 100 -15.35 -3.86 5.51
C GLN A 100 -15.23 -4.14 7.01
N PHE A 101 -14.27 -3.49 7.66
CA PHE A 101 -14.10 -3.57 9.10
C PHE A 101 -14.56 -2.25 9.72
N ASP A 102 -15.57 -2.33 10.58
CA ASP A 102 -16.16 -1.20 11.27
C ASP A 102 -16.67 -0.11 10.30
N LEU A 103 -16.25 1.15 10.47
CA LEU A 103 -16.66 2.29 9.64
C LEU A 103 -15.78 2.51 8.40
N ILE A 104 -14.67 1.76 8.28
CA ILE A 104 -13.67 1.97 7.23
C ILE A 104 -14.02 1.11 6.00
N LYS A 105 -14.12 1.76 4.84
CA LYS A 105 -14.49 1.11 3.58
C LYS A 105 -13.27 0.71 2.77
N ASP A 106 -12.34 0.00 3.40
CA ASP A 106 -11.15 -0.44 2.71
C ASP A 106 -11.45 -1.38 1.56
N GLN A 107 -10.68 -1.20 0.50
CA GLN A 107 -10.66 -2.09 -0.66
C GLN A 107 -9.22 -2.32 -1.07
N VAL A 108 -9.03 -3.39 -1.83
CA VAL A 108 -7.80 -3.64 -2.57
C VAL A 108 -7.92 -2.98 -3.94
N TYR A 109 -6.91 -2.21 -4.31
CA TYR A 109 -6.78 -1.55 -5.59
C TYR A 109 -5.52 -2.01 -6.30
N LEU A 110 -5.59 -2.17 -7.62
CA LEU A 110 -4.42 -2.29 -8.47
C LEU A 110 -4.14 -0.94 -9.13
N VAL A 111 -3.01 -0.33 -8.80
CA VAL A 111 -2.60 1.00 -9.28
C VAL A 111 -1.54 0.87 -10.37
N LYS A 112 -1.66 1.73 -11.39
CA LYS A 112 -0.72 1.89 -12.51
C LYS A 112 0.19 3.09 -12.31
#